data_AF-A0A2S1LMR0-F1
#
_entry.id   AF-A0A2S1LMR0-F1
#
_cell.length_a   1.000
_cell.length_b   1.000
_cell.length_c   1.000
_cell.angle_alpha   90.00
_cell.angle_beta   90.00
_cell.angle_gamma   90.00
#
_symmetry.space_group_name_H-M   'P 1'
#
loop_
_entity.id
_entity.type
_entity.pdbx_description
1 polymer ?
#
loop_
_entity_poly.entity_id
_entity_poly.type
_entity_poly.pdbx_seq_one_letter_code
_entity_poly.pdbx_strand_id
1 'polypeptide(L)'
;MKIKGLRWWIITLIGFATIINYIDRSALSIMWPAMGKELGMTDADYALILNMFMIAYAVGQSVSGKLFDKIGTRMGYVIAIFVWSMSSLLHFAVKGIGSLAIVRVTLGISEAGNWPGAVKSNAEWFPLKERAVAQGIFNAGASIGSVIAPPFIAFMYAGFGWKTTFVIIGSMGLLWIIPWLIVNKKLPKDHPWITPEEQLLITEGKVAPTETDDKPGMSMKEILSYKQSWGVIICRFFMEPIWWLFVGWMPLYLQKTYGFDVKQIGLFAWVPYVGAALGSIAGGWYSGSVIARTQSVDKGRKRAIIIAGVIMFLGLLATIFMGDTPLKFVVIVSFVLFGFQFGIGNIQTLPSDLMDKKSVGSLAGLGGSIGVISVIIMNFMIPVITKTSYTPAFILIAVFVPLGVLSVFAFIKKIKPIKE
;
A
#
# COMPACT_ATOMS: atom_id res chain seq x y z
N MET A 1 -27.96 -23.11 10.07
CA MET A 1 -27.23 -23.30 8.80
C MET A 1 -25.73 -23.29 9.08
N LYS A 2 -25.00 -24.30 8.63
CA LYS A 2 -23.52 -24.34 8.69
C LYS A 2 -22.99 -24.09 7.28
N ILE A 3 -21.94 -23.28 7.15
CA ILE A 3 -21.33 -22.90 5.87
C ILE A 3 -19.95 -23.53 5.82
N LYS A 4 -19.67 -24.30 4.76
CA LYS A 4 -18.34 -24.87 4.53
C LYS A 4 -17.37 -23.77 4.07
N GLY A 5 -16.19 -23.72 4.66
CA GLY A 5 -15.13 -22.78 4.26
C GLY A 5 -15.44 -21.34 4.66
N LEU A 6 -16.10 -21.14 5.81
CA LEU A 6 -16.53 -19.82 6.25
C LEU A 6 -15.34 -18.85 6.42
N ARG A 7 -14.15 -19.35 6.80
CA ARG A 7 -12.94 -18.52 6.89
C ARG A 7 -12.59 -17.84 5.56
N TRP A 8 -12.83 -18.51 4.43
CA TRP A 8 -12.60 -17.98 3.10
C TRP A 8 -13.58 -16.87 2.75
N TRP A 9 -14.85 -17.00 3.14
CA TRP A 9 -15.83 -15.92 2.99
C TRP A 9 -15.43 -14.66 3.76
N ILE A 10 -14.90 -14.81 4.98
CA ILE A 10 -14.43 -13.68 5.80
C ILE A 10 -13.30 -12.93 5.10
N ILE A 11 -12.25 -13.64 4.65
CA ILE A 11 -11.12 -12.96 3.98
C ILE A 11 -11.50 -12.41 2.61
N THR A 12 -12.40 -13.06 1.87
CA THR A 12 -12.93 -12.53 0.61
C THR A 12 -13.69 -11.23 0.82
N LEU A 13 -14.51 -11.11 1.87
CA LEU A 13 -15.15 -9.85 2.22
C LEU A 13 -14.12 -8.76 2.51
N ILE A 14 -13.08 -9.06 3.30
CA ILE A 14 -11.99 -8.11 3.57
C ILE A 14 -11.26 -7.72 2.27
N GLY A 15 -11.05 -8.68 1.35
CA GLY A 15 -10.54 -8.42 0.01
C GLY A 15 -11.40 -7.41 -0.76
N PHE A 16 -12.73 -7.55 -0.72
CA PHE A 16 -13.66 -6.57 -1.31
C PHE A 16 -13.59 -5.20 -0.64
N ALA A 17 -13.51 -5.12 0.69
CA ALA A 17 -13.29 -3.86 1.39
C ALA A 17 -11.99 -3.19 0.92
N THR A 18 -10.96 -3.99 0.66
CA THR A 18 -9.68 -3.51 0.18
C THR A 18 -9.76 -2.99 -1.26
N ILE A 19 -10.57 -3.60 -2.13
CA ILE A 19 -10.84 -3.06 -3.46
C ILE A 19 -11.47 -1.67 -3.34
N ILE A 20 -12.53 -1.52 -2.53
CA ILE A 20 -13.19 -0.23 -2.29
C ILE A 20 -12.16 0.77 -1.73
N ASN A 21 -11.26 0.30 -0.87
CA ASN A 21 -10.24 1.12 -0.24
C ASN A 21 -9.29 1.76 -1.25
N TYR A 22 -8.83 0.98 -2.21
CA TYR A 22 -7.95 1.48 -3.25
C TYR A 22 -8.69 2.35 -4.28
N ILE A 23 -9.98 2.10 -4.51
CA ILE A 23 -10.83 3.00 -5.31
C ILE A 23 -10.87 4.39 -4.67
N ASP A 24 -11.19 4.47 -3.39
CA ASP A 24 -11.27 5.75 -2.68
C ASP A 24 -9.91 6.46 -2.59
N ARG A 25 -8.83 5.70 -2.39
CA ARG A 25 -7.47 6.24 -2.37
C ARG A 25 -7.09 6.93 -3.68
N SER A 26 -7.48 6.36 -4.82
CA SER A 26 -7.20 6.92 -6.15
C SER A 26 -8.20 8.00 -6.58
N ALA A 27 -9.38 8.09 -5.95
CA ALA A 27 -10.45 9.00 -6.33
C ALA A 27 -10.00 10.46 -6.40
N LEU A 28 -9.29 10.94 -5.38
CA LEU A 28 -8.87 12.33 -5.30
C LEU A 28 -7.91 12.71 -6.43
N SER A 29 -6.86 11.93 -6.67
CA SER A 29 -5.83 12.27 -7.68
C SER A 29 -6.41 12.25 -9.09
N ILE A 30 -7.29 11.30 -9.38
CA ILE A 30 -7.93 11.14 -10.70
C ILE A 30 -8.95 12.24 -10.98
N MET A 31 -9.74 12.64 -9.99
CA MET A 31 -10.75 13.69 -10.14
C MET A 31 -10.20 15.11 -9.87
N TRP A 32 -8.97 15.24 -9.35
CA TRP A 32 -8.33 16.51 -9.07
C TRP A 32 -8.36 17.51 -10.24
N PRO A 33 -8.11 17.11 -11.50
CA PRO A 33 -8.20 18.00 -12.66
C PRO A 33 -9.50 18.81 -12.75
N ALA A 34 -10.63 18.20 -12.38
CA ALA A 34 -11.94 18.83 -12.40
C ALA A 34 -12.28 19.50 -11.06
N MET A 35 -12.10 18.76 -9.96
CA MET A 35 -12.42 19.21 -8.61
C MET A 35 -11.58 20.43 -8.18
N GLY A 36 -10.26 20.38 -8.42
CA GLY A 36 -9.35 21.48 -8.10
C GLY A 36 -9.67 22.74 -8.87
N LYS A 37 -10.02 22.61 -10.16
CA LYS A 37 -10.45 23.74 -11.01
C LYS A 37 -11.75 24.37 -10.51
N GLU A 38 -12.76 23.56 -10.16
CA GLU A 38 -14.04 24.07 -9.63
C GLU A 38 -13.87 24.79 -8.28
N LEU A 39 -12.98 24.29 -7.43
CA LEU A 39 -12.73 24.85 -6.09
C LEU A 39 -11.68 25.97 -6.07
N GLY A 40 -11.10 26.34 -7.22
CA GLY A 40 -10.03 27.34 -7.30
C GLY A 40 -8.75 26.93 -6.57
N MET A 41 -8.49 25.63 -6.45
CA MET A 41 -7.34 25.06 -5.75
C MET A 41 -6.14 24.85 -6.68
N THR A 42 -4.96 24.96 -6.10
CA THR A 42 -3.66 24.82 -6.77
C THR A 42 -3.04 23.45 -6.50
N ASP A 43 -1.99 23.10 -7.26
CA ASP A 43 -1.15 21.93 -6.96
C ASP A 43 -0.46 21.99 -5.59
N ALA A 44 -0.21 23.19 -5.06
CA ALA A 44 0.33 23.34 -3.71
C ALA A 44 -0.71 22.92 -2.67
N ASP A 45 -1.99 23.26 -2.90
CA ASP A 45 -3.10 22.81 -2.06
C ASP A 45 -3.26 21.29 -2.16
N TYR A 46 -3.13 20.72 -3.37
CA TYR A 46 -3.13 19.28 -3.57
C TYR A 46 -2.03 18.58 -2.76
N ALA A 47 -0.79 19.06 -2.86
CA ALA A 47 0.34 18.52 -2.11
C ALA A 47 0.11 18.58 -0.60
N LEU A 48 -0.40 19.71 -0.10
CA LEU A 48 -0.70 19.88 1.32
C LEU A 48 -1.74 18.85 1.78
N ILE A 49 -2.83 18.69 1.01
CA ILE A 49 -3.90 17.75 1.31
C ILE A 49 -3.41 16.29 1.26
N LEU A 50 -2.59 15.94 0.27
CA LEU A 50 -1.98 14.63 0.16
C LEU A 50 -1.08 14.33 1.36
N ASN A 51 -0.30 15.32 1.82
CA ASN A 51 0.56 15.17 3.00
C ASN A 51 -0.22 15.08 4.31
N MET A 52 -1.27 15.88 4.49
CA MET A 52 -2.14 15.76 5.65
C MET A 52 -2.78 14.38 5.72
N PHE A 53 -3.24 13.84 4.58
CA PHE A 53 -3.72 12.45 4.50
C PHE A 53 -2.64 11.44 4.89
N MET A 54 -1.40 11.58 4.39
CA MET A 54 -0.30 10.64 4.69
C MET A 54 0.09 10.63 6.17
N ILE A 55 0.16 11.80 6.81
CA ILE A 55 0.41 11.93 8.24
C ILE A 55 -0.74 11.31 9.04
N ALA A 56 -1.98 11.65 8.69
CA ALA A 56 -3.18 11.12 9.31
C ALA A 56 -3.25 9.59 9.20
N TYR A 57 -2.89 9.03 8.04
CA TYR A 57 -2.83 7.59 7.79
C TYR A 57 -1.75 6.91 8.64
N ALA A 58 -0.55 7.48 8.74
CA ALA A 58 0.52 6.94 9.58
C ALA A 58 0.12 6.90 11.07
N VAL A 59 -0.51 7.97 11.58
CA VAL A 59 -1.08 8.00 12.93
C VAL A 59 -2.20 6.96 13.07
N GLY A 60 -3.09 6.89 12.09
CA GLY A 60 -4.21 5.96 12.03
C GLY A 60 -3.79 4.49 12.10
N GLN A 61 -2.65 4.11 11.54
CA GLN A 61 -2.14 2.73 11.63
C GLN A 61 -1.88 2.32 13.09
N SER A 62 -1.33 3.22 13.90
CA SER A 62 -1.07 2.96 15.32
C SER A 62 -2.36 2.95 16.15
N VAL A 63 -3.29 3.85 15.85
CA VAL A 63 -4.58 3.97 16.57
C VAL A 63 -5.48 2.77 16.26
N SER A 64 -5.55 2.37 15.00
CA SER A 64 -6.40 1.26 14.56
C SER A 64 -5.97 -0.08 15.16
N GLY A 65 -4.67 -0.38 15.28
CA GLY A 65 -4.23 -1.60 15.98
C GLY A 65 -4.83 -1.71 17.39
N LYS A 66 -4.71 -0.65 18.19
CA LYS A 66 -5.28 -0.58 19.55
C LYS A 66 -6.81 -0.66 19.57
N LEU A 67 -7.47 -0.05 18.59
CA LEU A 67 -8.93 -0.14 18.44
C LEU A 67 -9.35 -1.60 18.23
N PHE A 68 -8.74 -2.28 17.27
CA PHE A 68 -9.05 -3.67 16.96
C PHE A 68 -8.76 -4.60 18.14
N ASP A 69 -7.76 -4.30 18.96
CA ASP A 69 -7.49 -5.00 20.22
C ASP A 69 -8.57 -4.81 21.27
N LYS A 70 -9.09 -3.60 21.43
CA LYS A 70 -10.10 -3.30 22.44
C LYS A 70 -11.51 -3.79 22.09
N ILE A 71 -11.93 -3.62 20.83
CA ILE A 71 -13.33 -3.86 20.42
C ILE A 71 -13.49 -5.07 19.47
N GLY A 72 -12.38 -5.75 19.16
CA GLY A 72 -12.35 -6.90 18.27
C GLY A 72 -12.45 -6.53 16.79
N THR A 73 -12.05 -7.47 15.92
CA THR A 73 -11.96 -7.27 14.47
C THR A 73 -13.29 -6.95 13.81
N ARG A 74 -14.39 -7.56 14.29
CA ARG A 74 -15.74 -7.31 13.74
C ARG A 74 -16.12 -5.84 13.82
N MET A 75 -16.15 -5.28 15.03
CA MET A 75 -16.55 -3.89 15.24
C MET A 75 -15.44 -2.91 14.84
N GLY A 76 -14.17 -3.30 14.93
CA GLY A 76 -13.05 -2.55 14.38
C GLY A 76 -13.24 -2.22 12.90
N TYR A 77 -13.57 -3.22 12.07
CA TYR A 77 -13.88 -3.01 10.66
C TYR A 77 -15.13 -2.16 10.43
N VAL A 78 -16.20 -2.37 11.20
CA VAL A 78 -17.44 -1.58 11.08
C VAL A 78 -17.15 -0.10 11.32
N ILE A 79 -16.46 0.24 12.41
CA ILE A 79 -16.15 1.64 12.74
C ILE A 79 -15.19 2.23 11.71
N ALA A 80 -14.11 1.52 11.37
CA ALA A 80 -13.13 2.00 10.40
C ALA A 80 -13.78 2.29 9.04
N ILE A 81 -14.54 1.34 8.50
CA ILE A 81 -15.19 1.47 7.19
C ILE A 81 -16.33 2.48 7.25
N PHE A 82 -17.10 2.55 8.35
CA PHE A 82 -18.16 3.55 8.49
C PHE A 82 -17.59 4.97 8.44
N VAL A 83 -16.56 5.26 9.25
CA VAL A 83 -15.94 6.60 9.31
C VAL A 83 -15.26 6.94 7.99
N TRP A 84 -14.54 5.98 7.41
CA TRP A 84 -13.88 6.14 6.12
C TRP A 84 -14.90 6.40 4.99
N SER A 85 -15.98 5.61 4.94
CA SER A 85 -17.06 5.76 3.95
C SER A 85 -17.80 7.08 4.11
N MET A 86 -18.11 7.48 5.35
CA MET A 86 -18.75 8.77 5.62
C MET A 86 -17.86 9.94 5.21
N SER A 87 -16.55 9.84 5.47
CA SER A 87 -15.62 10.85 5.02
C SER A 87 -15.54 10.91 3.49
N SER A 88 -15.50 9.75 2.81
CA SER A 88 -15.56 9.66 1.34
C SER A 88 -16.83 10.34 0.80
N LEU A 89 -18.00 10.02 1.36
CA LEU A 89 -19.27 10.68 1.02
C LEU A 89 -19.13 12.20 1.12
N LEU A 90 -18.69 12.72 2.27
CA LEU A 90 -18.62 14.15 2.59
C LEU A 90 -17.74 14.99 1.63
N HIS A 91 -16.94 14.37 0.76
CA HIS A 91 -16.21 15.10 -0.28
C HIS A 91 -17.15 15.89 -1.20
N PHE A 92 -18.38 15.42 -1.44
CA PHE A 92 -19.35 16.14 -2.28
C PHE A 92 -19.68 17.55 -1.79
N ALA A 93 -19.53 17.78 -0.47
CA ALA A 93 -19.89 19.02 0.22
C ALA A 93 -18.67 19.93 0.47
N VAL A 94 -17.49 19.56 -0.01
CA VAL A 94 -16.26 20.36 0.11
C VAL A 94 -16.41 21.67 -0.66
N LYS A 95 -16.02 22.78 -0.02
CA LYS A 95 -16.08 24.15 -0.58
C LYS A 95 -14.72 24.84 -0.66
N GLY A 96 -13.67 24.22 -0.12
CA GLY A 96 -12.37 24.84 0.01
C GLY A 96 -11.39 23.96 0.80
N ILE A 97 -10.16 24.45 0.95
CA ILE A 97 -9.03 23.66 1.45
C ILE A 97 -9.25 23.15 2.87
N GLY A 98 -9.84 23.96 3.76
CA GLY A 98 -10.14 23.56 5.13
C GLY A 98 -11.14 22.40 5.20
N SER A 99 -12.25 22.50 4.47
CA SER A 99 -13.23 21.39 4.40
C SER A 99 -12.63 20.13 3.78
N LEU A 100 -11.78 20.28 2.75
CA LEU A 100 -11.09 19.15 2.12
C LEU A 100 -10.08 18.50 3.09
N ALA A 101 -9.35 19.31 3.85
CA ALA A 101 -8.39 18.84 4.85
C ALA A 101 -9.08 18.00 5.92
N ILE A 102 -10.22 18.46 6.44
CA ILE A 102 -10.99 17.73 7.46
C ILE A 102 -11.39 16.36 6.94
N VAL A 103 -12.04 16.28 5.76
CA VAL A 103 -12.45 14.99 5.21
C VAL A 103 -11.23 14.10 4.94
N ARG A 104 -10.15 14.62 4.34
CA ARG A 104 -8.96 13.83 4.03
C ARG A 104 -8.19 13.34 5.26
N VAL A 105 -8.14 14.12 6.34
CA VAL A 105 -7.54 13.68 7.61
C VAL A 105 -8.39 12.60 8.26
N THR A 106 -9.71 12.79 8.35
CA THR A 106 -10.64 11.78 8.89
C THR A 106 -10.58 10.49 8.07
N LEU A 107 -10.49 10.62 6.74
CA LEU A 107 -10.31 9.51 5.81
C LEU A 107 -9.03 8.75 6.13
N GLY A 108 -7.88 9.45 6.16
CA GLY A 108 -6.57 8.83 6.42
C GLY A 108 -6.52 8.06 7.75
N ILE A 109 -7.02 8.64 8.84
CA ILE A 109 -7.04 7.98 10.16
C ILE A 109 -7.84 6.67 10.13
N SER A 110 -9.01 6.68 9.47
CA SER A 110 -9.94 5.55 9.47
C SER A 110 -9.57 4.47 8.46
N GLU A 111 -9.14 4.87 7.26
CA GLU A 111 -8.68 4.00 6.18
C GLU A 111 -7.44 3.17 6.59
N ALA A 112 -6.59 3.70 7.46
CA ALA A 112 -5.41 3.00 7.97
C ALA A 112 -5.71 1.67 8.68
N GLY A 113 -6.93 1.48 9.19
CA GLY A 113 -7.34 0.27 9.90
C GLY A 113 -7.48 -0.98 9.02
N ASN A 114 -7.56 -0.83 7.70
CA ASN A 114 -7.77 -1.96 6.80
C ASN A 114 -6.63 -3.01 6.87
N TRP A 115 -5.37 -2.55 6.95
CA TRP A 115 -4.20 -3.42 7.00
C TRP A 115 -4.04 -4.15 8.35
N PRO A 116 -4.01 -3.46 9.51
CA PRO A 116 -3.96 -4.12 10.81
C PRO A 116 -5.14 -5.06 11.04
N GLY A 117 -6.34 -4.66 10.58
CA GLY A 117 -7.53 -5.47 10.66
C GLY A 117 -7.43 -6.79 9.91
N ALA A 118 -6.82 -6.79 8.72
CA ALA A 118 -6.68 -7.98 7.90
C ALA A 118 -5.70 -8.96 8.52
N VAL A 119 -4.56 -8.46 9.00
CA VAL A 119 -3.57 -9.28 9.72
C VAL A 119 -4.19 -9.91 10.96
N LYS A 120 -4.96 -9.14 11.73
CA LYS A 120 -5.65 -9.66 12.91
C LYS A 120 -6.74 -10.68 12.55
N SER A 121 -7.54 -10.42 11.52
CA SER A 121 -8.55 -11.36 11.04
C SER A 121 -7.92 -12.68 10.59
N ASN A 122 -6.80 -12.63 9.87
CA ASN A 122 -6.03 -13.80 9.46
C ASN A 122 -5.56 -14.60 10.68
N ALA A 123 -5.12 -13.93 11.74
CA ALA A 123 -4.72 -14.58 12.97
C ALA A 123 -5.91 -15.26 13.70
N GLU A 124 -7.09 -14.66 13.66
CA GLU A 124 -8.29 -15.16 14.30
C GLU A 124 -8.91 -16.35 13.57
N TRP A 125 -9.00 -16.28 12.23
CA TRP A 125 -9.79 -17.17 11.37
C TRP A 125 -9.01 -18.25 10.63
N PHE A 126 -7.68 -18.19 10.57
CA PHE A 126 -6.87 -19.14 9.82
C PHE A 126 -5.82 -19.85 10.67
N PRO A 127 -5.60 -21.16 10.44
CA PRO A 127 -4.47 -21.87 11.01
C PRO A 127 -3.16 -21.33 10.44
N LEU A 128 -2.07 -21.51 11.18
CA LEU A 128 -0.77 -20.87 10.88
C LEU A 128 -0.26 -21.16 9.46
N LYS A 129 -0.51 -22.37 8.94
CA LYS A 129 -0.13 -22.80 7.58
C LYS A 129 -0.89 -22.10 6.46
N GLU A 130 -2.10 -21.60 6.72
CA GLU A 130 -2.97 -20.98 5.70
C GLU A 130 -2.99 -19.45 5.76
N ARG A 131 -2.44 -18.84 6.82
CA ARG A 131 -2.43 -17.37 7.00
C ARG A 131 -1.75 -16.63 5.85
N ALA A 132 -0.71 -17.21 5.25
CA ALA A 132 -0.02 -16.61 4.10
C ALA A 132 -0.94 -16.55 2.86
N VAL A 133 -1.77 -17.58 2.65
CA VAL A 133 -2.74 -17.60 1.54
C VAL A 133 -3.85 -16.58 1.78
N ALA A 134 -4.35 -16.48 3.01
CA ALA A 134 -5.33 -15.47 3.40
C ALA A 134 -4.79 -14.04 3.19
N GLN A 135 -3.55 -13.77 3.60
CA GLN A 135 -2.88 -12.50 3.33
C GLN A 135 -2.69 -12.24 1.83
N GLY A 136 -2.47 -13.30 1.04
CA GLY A 136 -2.42 -13.22 -0.43
C GLY A 136 -3.74 -12.74 -1.04
N ILE A 137 -4.89 -13.23 -0.57
CA ILE A 137 -6.22 -12.78 -1.02
C ILE A 137 -6.43 -11.28 -0.72
N PHE A 138 -6.03 -10.84 0.47
CA PHE A 138 -6.06 -9.43 0.85
C PHE A 138 -5.20 -8.56 -0.11
N ASN A 139 -3.95 -8.98 -0.35
CA ASN A 139 -3.03 -8.27 -1.25
C ASN A 139 -3.53 -8.27 -2.71
N ALA A 140 -4.21 -9.33 -3.14
CA ALA A 140 -4.87 -9.38 -4.43
C ALA A 140 -5.99 -8.33 -4.52
N GLY A 141 -6.77 -8.14 -3.46
CA GLY A 141 -7.77 -7.07 -3.36
C GLY A 141 -7.17 -5.67 -3.55
N ALA A 142 -6.01 -5.39 -2.95
CA ALA A 142 -5.30 -4.12 -3.14
C ALA A 142 -4.84 -3.92 -4.61
N SER A 143 -4.31 -4.97 -5.22
CA SER A 143 -3.83 -4.93 -6.61
C SER A 143 -4.99 -4.75 -7.60
N ILE A 144 -6.05 -5.54 -7.44
CA ILE A 144 -7.28 -5.45 -8.22
C ILE A 144 -7.90 -4.06 -8.05
N GLY A 145 -7.98 -3.55 -6.82
CA GLY A 145 -8.48 -2.21 -6.54
C GLY A 145 -7.71 -1.12 -7.29
N SER A 146 -6.38 -1.20 -7.31
CA SER A 146 -5.53 -0.23 -8.02
C SER A 146 -5.73 -0.26 -9.54
N VAL A 147 -6.04 -1.44 -10.10
CA VAL A 147 -6.32 -1.62 -11.53
C VAL A 147 -7.75 -1.18 -11.89
N ILE A 148 -8.74 -1.50 -11.06
CA ILE A 148 -10.15 -1.17 -11.32
C ILE A 148 -10.44 0.30 -11.04
N ALA A 149 -9.74 0.94 -10.10
CA ALA A 149 -10.05 2.28 -9.65
C ALA A 149 -10.09 3.31 -10.79
N PRO A 150 -9.06 3.43 -11.66
CA PRO A 150 -9.10 4.43 -12.73
C PRO A 150 -10.29 4.30 -13.70
N PRO A 151 -10.57 3.14 -14.33
CA PRO A 151 -11.70 3.03 -15.23
C PRO A 151 -13.04 3.17 -14.50
N PHE A 152 -13.16 2.67 -13.27
CA PHE A 152 -14.37 2.83 -12.47
C PHE A 152 -14.66 4.32 -12.18
N ILE A 153 -13.66 5.06 -11.70
CA ILE A 153 -13.79 6.49 -11.39
C ILE A 153 -14.12 7.29 -12.66
N ALA A 154 -13.45 7.02 -13.78
CA ALA A 154 -13.76 7.70 -15.04
C ALA A 154 -15.19 7.43 -15.53
N PHE A 155 -15.67 6.19 -15.42
CA PHE A 155 -17.03 5.82 -15.79
C PHE A 155 -18.07 6.54 -14.93
N MET A 156 -17.87 6.56 -13.60
CA MET A 156 -18.75 7.29 -12.67
C MET A 156 -18.71 8.80 -12.91
N TYR A 157 -17.51 9.37 -13.08
CA TYR A 157 -17.33 10.79 -13.35
C TYR A 157 -17.99 11.21 -14.66
N ALA A 158 -17.90 10.38 -15.71
CA ALA A 158 -18.49 10.67 -17.01
C ALA A 158 -20.02 10.78 -16.97
N GLY A 159 -20.67 9.96 -16.14
CA GLY A 159 -22.13 9.97 -15.99
C GLY A 159 -22.65 10.99 -14.98
N PHE A 160 -21.91 11.25 -13.90
CA PHE A 160 -22.46 11.92 -12.72
C PHE A 160 -21.60 13.06 -12.14
N GLY A 161 -20.40 13.31 -12.68
CA GLY A 161 -19.45 14.28 -12.16
C GLY A 161 -18.78 13.85 -10.85
N TRP A 162 -17.86 14.68 -10.35
CA TRP A 162 -16.99 14.31 -9.22
C TRP A 162 -17.74 14.21 -7.89
N LYS A 163 -18.70 15.12 -7.62
CA LYS A 163 -19.48 15.13 -6.38
C LYS A 163 -20.23 13.81 -6.17
N THR A 164 -21.00 13.42 -7.18
CA THR A 164 -21.77 12.16 -7.13
C THR A 164 -20.86 10.94 -7.15
N THR A 165 -19.71 11.00 -7.82
CA THR A 165 -18.73 9.90 -7.80
C THR A 165 -18.25 9.60 -6.38
N PHE A 166 -17.93 10.63 -5.58
CA PHE A 166 -17.61 10.42 -4.16
C PHE A 166 -18.80 9.89 -3.35
N VAL A 167 -20.02 10.34 -3.64
CA VAL A 167 -21.23 9.79 -3.02
C VAL A 167 -21.36 8.29 -3.31
N ILE A 168 -21.09 7.85 -4.54
CA ILE A 168 -21.16 6.44 -4.91
C ILE A 168 -20.06 5.64 -4.21
N ILE A 169 -18.82 6.12 -4.23
CA ILE A 169 -17.68 5.44 -3.59
C ILE A 169 -17.91 5.27 -2.09
N GLY A 170 -18.30 6.33 -1.38
CA GLY A 170 -18.62 6.25 0.03
C GLY A 170 -19.83 5.34 0.30
N SER A 171 -20.85 5.35 -0.57
CA SER A 171 -22.01 4.45 -0.43
C SER A 171 -21.61 2.97 -0.57
N MET A 172 -20.66 2.64 -1.45
CA MET A 172 -20.16 1.26 -1.60
C MET A 172 -19.57 0.73 -0.30
N GLY A 173 -18.79 1.55 0.41
CA GLY A 173 -18.22 1.17 1.70
C GLY A 173 -19.29 0.99 2.78
N LEU A 174 -20.30 1.86 2.84
CA LEU A 174 -21.45 1.68 3.74
C LEU A 174 -22.24 0.40 3.43
N LEU A 175 -22.49 0.13 2.15
CA LEU A 175 -23.19 -1.09 1.72
C LEU A 175 -22.39 -2.35 2.06
N TRP A 176 -21.05 -2.29 2.02
CA TRP A 176 -20.19 -3.41 2.39
C TRP A 176 -20.32 -3.80 3.88
N ILE A 177 -20.67 -2.86 4.77
CA ILE A 177 -20.87 -3.15 6.21
C ILE A 177 -21.99 -4.17 6.42
N ILE A 178 -23.01 -4.18 5.56
CA ILE A 178 -24.17 -5.08 5.68
C ILE A 178 -23.75 -6.56 5.60
N PRO A 179 -23.15 -7.06 4.50
CA PRO A 179 -22.70 -8.44 4.44
C PRO A 179 -21.64 -8.77 5.49
N TRP A 180 -20.79 -7.81 5.88
CA TRP A 180 -19.82 -8.03 6.97
C TRP A 180 -20.50 -8.31 8.31
N LEU A 181 -21.49 -7.52 8.71
CA LEU A 181 -22.23 -7.72 9.96
C LEU A 181 -23.03 -9.03 9.95
N ILE A 182 -23.53 -9.44 8.79
CA ILE A 182 -24.28 -10.70 8.60
C ILE A 182 -23.35 -11.91 8.68
N VAL A 183 -22.20 -11.89 8.00
CA VAL A 183 -21.29 -13.04 7.88
C VAL A 183 -20.36 -13.15 9.07
N ASN A 184 -19.73 -12.06 9.52
CA ASN A 184 -18.82 -12.07 10.66
C ASN A 184 -19.58 -11.81 11.96
N LYS A 185 -20.27 -12.83 12.51
CA LYS A 185 -21.12 -12.64 13.71
C LYS A 185 -20.33 -12.69 15.02
N LYS A 186 -19.36 -13.60 15.10
CA LYS A 186 -18.56 -13.90 16.30
C LYS A 186 -17.20 -14.47 15.88
N LEU A 187 -16.31 -14.64 16.83
CA LEU A 187 -15.06 -15.38 16.61
C LEU A 187 -15.35 -16.85 16.25
N PRO A 188 -14.42 -17.55 15.58
CA PRO A 188 -14.60 -18.93 15.15
C PRO A 188 -15.08 -19.88 16.24
N LYS A 189 -14.63 -19.68 17.49
CA LYS A 189 -15.02 -20.50 18.65
C LYS A 189 -16.52 -20.52 18.92
N ASP A 190 -17.19 -19.38 18.71
CA ASP A 190 -18.60 -19.20 19.08
C ASP A 190 -19.48 -18.93 17.84
N HIS A 191 -18.95 -19.17 16.64
CA HIS A 191 -19.63 -18.77 15.41
C HIS A 191 -20.79 -19.72 15.08
N PRO A 192 -22.04 -19.24 14.90
CA PRO A 192 -23.17 -20.13 14.69
C PRO A 192 -23.10 -20.90 13.37
N TRP A 193 -22.48 -20.32 12.34
CA TRP A 193 -22.41 -20.90 11.00
C TRP A 193 -21.13 -21.69 10.70
N ILE A 194 -20.16 -21.77 11.61
CA ILE A 194 -18.93 -22.54 11.37
C ILE A 194 -19.18 -24.05 11.50
N THR A 195 -18.60 -24.85 10.63
CA THR A 195 -18.69 -26.32 10.75
C THR A 195 -17.76 -26.81 11.88
N PRO A 196 -18.10 -27.90 12.58
CA PRO A 196 -17.26 -28.45 13.64
C PRO A 196 -15.83 -28.77 13.18
N GLU A 197 -15.67 -29.29 11.96
CA GLU A 197 -14.36 -29.63 11.39
C GLU A 197 -13.49 -28.39 11.17
N GLU A 198 -14.09 -27.29 10.72
CA GLU A 198 -13.39 -26.02 10.50
C GLU A 198 -13.03 -25.34 11.82
N GLN A 199 -13.92 -25.43 12.81
CA GLN A 199 -13.66 -24.95 14.16
C GLN A 199 -12.48 -25.70 14.82
N LEU A 200 -12.43 -27.02 14.70
CA LEU A 200 -11.33 -27.85 15.18
C LEU A 200 -10.03 -27.49 14.48
N LEU A 201 -10.02 -27.41 13.14
CA LEU A 201 -8.84 -27.01 12.36
C LEU A 201 -8.24 -25.67 12.81
N ILE A 202 -9.09 -24.67 13.08
CA ILE A 202 -8.63 -23.34 13.51
C ILE A 202 -8.14 -23.38 14.96
N THR A 203 -8.75 -24.18 15.83
CA THR A 203 -8.43 -24.22 17.27
C THR A 203 -7.19 -25.07 17.53
N GLU A 204 -7.07 -26.25 16.90
CA GLU A 204 -5.89 -27.12 16.97
C GLU A 204 -4.67 -26.51 16.24
N GLY A 205 -4.92 -25.73 15.18
CA GLY A 205 -3.89 -24.99 14.45
C GLY A 205 -3.30 -23.79 15.21
N LYS A 206 -3.88 -23.39 16.36
CA LYS A 206 -3.31 -22.39 17.27
C LYS A 206 -2.39 -23.11 18.24
N VAL A 207 -1.14 -23.33 17.81
CA VAL A 207 -0.06 -23.75 18.72
C VAL A 207 -0.01 -22.72 19.87
N ALA A 208 -0.04 -23.20 21.11
CA ALA A 208 0.19 -22.36 22.28
C ALA A 208 1.49 -21.55 22.07
N PRO A 209 1.57 -20.29 22.53
CA PRO A 209 2.81 -19.54 22.43
C PRO A 209 3.93 -20.37 23.07
N THR A 210 4.89 -20.81 22.27
CA THR A 210 6.06 -21.55 22.76
C THR A 210 6.77 -20.65 23.77
N GLU A 211 6.83 -21.10 25.03
CA GLU A 211 7.37 -20.40 26.21
C GLU A 211 8.88 -20.08 26.14
N THR A 212 9.54 -20.21 24.99
CA THR A 212 11.01 -20.26 24.90
C THR A 212 11.66 -18.96 24.45
N ASP A 213 11.04 -17.80 24.69
CA ASP A 213 11.68 -16.55 24.30
C ASP A 213 11.43 -15.49 25.38
N ASP A 214 12.27 -15.52 26.42
CA ASP A 214 12.23 -14.58 27.55
C ASP A 214 13.26 -13.43 27.41
N LYS A 215 14.06 -13.43 26.34
CA LYS A 215 15.00 -12.34 26.05
C LYS A 215 14.26 -11.11 25.51
N PRO A 216 14.37 -9.91 26.09
CA PRO A 216 13.81 -8.71 25.46
C PRO A 216 14.40 -8.52 24.06
N GLY A 217 13.58 -8.06 23.11
CA GLY A 217 14.08 -7.68 21.79
C GLY A 217 15.09 -6.52 21.88
N MET A 218 15.93 -6.37 20.86
CA MET A 218 16.93 -5.30 20.82
C MET A 218 16.25 -3.93 20.94
N SER A 219 16.84 -3.05 21.74
CA SER A 219 16.44 -1.65 21.84
C SER A 219 16.66 -0.92 20.51
N MET A 220 15.96 0.19 20.31
CA MET A 220 16.12 1.01 19.10
C MET A 220 17.57 1.50 18.91
N LYS A 221 18.26 1.80 20.00
CA LYS A 221 19.67 2.22 19.96
C LYS A 221 20.59 1.09 19.49
N GLU A 222 20.34 -0.14 19.92
CA GLU A 222 21.09 -1.31 19.47
C GLU A 222 20.84 -1.59 17.99
N ILE A 223 19.57 -1.56 17.56
CA ILE A 223 19.20 -1.73 16.14
C ILE A 223 19.94 -0.71 15.27
N LEU A 224 19.97 0.56 15.69
CA LEU A 224 20.65 1.64 14.95
C LEU A 224 22.18 1.58 15.03
N SER A 225 22.76 0.80 15.96
CA SER A 225 24.21 0.61 16.04
C SER A 225 24.73 -0.28 14.91
N TYR A 226 23.89 -1.17 14.39
CA TYR A 226 24.22 -2.04 13.26
C TYR A 226 24.15 -1.30 11.92
N LYS A 227 25.23 -1.37 11.15
CA LYS A 227 25.34 -0.80 9.79
C LYS A 227 24.24 -1.34 8.86
N GLN A 228 23.88 -2.61 9.01
CA GLN A 228 22.89 -3.31 8.19
C GLN A 228 21.50 -2.68 8.30
N SER A 229 21.13 -2.17 9.49
CA SER A 229 19.88 -1.46 9.71
C SER A 229 19.79 -0.20 8.86
N TRP A 230 20.89 0.56 8.76
CA TRP A 230 20.98 1.73 7.89
C TRP A 230 20.82 1.39 6.41
N GLY A 231 21.30 0.22 5.98
CA GLY A 231 21.05 -0.28 4.63
C GLY A 231 19.55 -0.42 4.30
N VAL A 232 18.76 -0.94 5.24
CA VAL A 232 17.30 -1.05 5.08
C VAL A 232 16.63 0.33 5.13
N ILE A 233 17.00 1.16 6.11
CA ILE A 233 16.39 2.48 6.34
C ILE A 233 16.63 3.41 5.15
N ILE A 234 17.87 3.51 4.68
CA ILE A 234 18.25 4.37 3.55
C ILE A 234 17.63 3.85 2.24
N CYS A 235 17.59 2.53 2.04
CA CYS A 235 16.93 1.95 0.88
C CYS A 235 15.44 2.31 0.84
N ARG A 236 14.74 2.17 1.99
CA ARG A 236 13.34 2.57 2.14
C ARG A 236 13.13 4.06 1.89
N PHE A 237 14.01 4.92 2.39
CA PHE A 237 13.94 6.36 2.14
C PHE A 237 13.94 6.69 0.64
N PHE A 238 14.85 6.10 -0.15
CA PHE A 238 14.94 6.40 -1.58
C PHE A 238 13.87 5.70 -2.43
N MET A 239 13.44 4.49 -2.06
CA MET A 239 12.52 3.71 -2.88
C MET A 239 11.06 4.16 -2.73
N GLU A 240 10.58 4.47 -1.52
CA GLU A 240 9.16 4.75 -1.29
C GLU A 240 8.58 5.92 -2.12
N PRO A 241 9.28 7.04 -2.32
CA PRO A 241 8.79 8.13 -3.17
C PRO A 241 8.45 7.73 -4.61
N ILE A 242 9.11 6.69 -5.15
CA ILE A 242 8.90 6.24 -6.54
C ILE A 242 7.45 5.79 -6.73
N TRP A 243 6.97 4.89 -5.87
CA TRP A 243 5.59 4.40 -5.92
C TRP A 243 4.58 5.53 -5.73
N TRP A 244 4.80 6.35 -4.71
CA TRP A 244 3.87 7.41 -4.35
C TRP A 244 3.83 8.57 -5.35
N LEU A 245 4.91 8.80 -6.11
CA LEU A 245 4.87 9.71 -7.25
C LEU A 245 3.82 9.23 -8.28
N PHE A 246 3.84 7.95 -8.64
CA PHE A 246 2.89 7.45 -9.64
C PHE A 246 1.47 7.32 -9.10
N VAL A 247 1.29 7.01 -7.81
CA VAL A 247 -0.05 6.96 -7.20
C VAL A 247 -0.66 8.36 -7.05
N GLY A 248 0.11 9.30 -6.51
CA GLY A 248 -0.38 10.63 -6.14
C GLY A 248 -0.32 11.64 -7.28
N TRP A 249 0.69 11.58 -8.15
CA TRP A 249 0.99 12.67 -9.08
C TRP A 249 0.85 12.30 -10.55
N MET A 250 0.77 11.01 -10.90
CA MET A 250 0.61 10.59 -12.29
C MET A 250 -0.66 11.17 -12.95
N PRO A 251 -1.85 11.20 -12.31
CA PRO A 251 -3.02 11.82 -12.92
C PRO A 251 -2.82 13.31 -13.24
N LEU A 252 -2.19 14.06 -12.33
CA LEU A 252 -1.88 15.48 -12.54
C LEU A 252 -0.83 15.66 -13.64
N TYR A 253 0.16 14.77 -13.73
CA TYR A 253 1.11 14.75 -14.84
C TYR A 253 0.41 14.53 -16.18
N LEU A 254 -0.47 13.52 -16.28
CA LEU A 254 -1.23 13.24 -17.50
C LEU A 254 -2.09 14.45 -17.92
N GLN A 255 -2.72 15.12 -16.94
CA GLN A 255 -3.46 16.35 -17.18
C GLN A 255 -2.55 17.47 -17.70
N LYS A 256 -1.44 17.77 -17.02
CA LYS A 256 -0.61 18.94 -17.31
C LYS A 256 0.24 18.79 -18.56
N THR A 257 0.77 17.59 -18.79
CA THR A 257 1.68 17.33 -19.91
C THR A 257 0.94 16.93 -21.18
N TYR A 258 -0.14 16.16 -21.07
CA TYR A 258 -0.87 15.65 -22.24
C TYR A 258 -2.28 16.24 -22.39
N GLY A 259 -2.72 17.13 -21.49
CA GLY A 259 -4.04 17.75 -21.56
C GLY A 259 -5.19 16.80 -21.19
N PHE A 260 -4.90 15.68 -20.50
CA PHE A 260 -5.92 14.68 -20.21
C PHE A 260 -7.01 15.21 -19.28
N ASP A 261 -8.26 14.95 -19.64
CA ASP A 261 -9.38 15.06 -18.72
C ASP A 261 -9.50 13.84 -17.79
N VAL A 262 -10.44 13.88 -16.85
CA VAL A 262 -10.67 12.79 -15.89
C VAL A 262 -11.00 11.46 -16.60
N LYS A 263 -11.69 11.50 -17.75
CA LYS A 263 -12.07 10.30 -18.50
C LYS A 263 -10.83 9.64 -19.11
N GLN A 264 -9.99 10.44 -19.76
CA GLN A 264 -8.74 9.98 -20.35
C GLN A 264 -7.77 9.47 -19.27
N ILE A 265 -7.68 10.13 -18.11
CA ILE A 265 -6.89 9.63 -16.98
C ILE A 265 -7.36 8.23 -16.58
N GLY A 266 -8.66 8.01 -16.41
CA GLY A 266 -9.16 6.70 -16.00
C GLY A 266 -8.95 5.58 -17.03
N LEU A 267 -8.92 5.91 -18.31
CA LEU A 267 -8.63 4.96 -19.38
C LEU A 267 -7.17 4.49 -19.43
N PHE A 268 -6.23 5.32 -18.96
CA PHE A 268 -4.79 5.06 -19.11
C PHE A 268 -4.09 4.73 -17.77
N ALA A 269 -4.54 5.30 -16.66
CA ALA A 269 -3.83 5.21 -15.38
C ALA A 269 -3.87 3.81 -14.71
N TRP A 270 -4.67 2.87 -15.21
CA TRP A 270 -4.70 1.49 -14.71
C TRP A 270 -3.54 0.63 -15.24
N VAL A 271 -3.04 0.94 -16.45
CA VAL A 271 -2.02 0.15 -17.15
C VAL A 271 -0.76 -0.04 -16.31
N PRO A 272 -0.20 1.00 -15.65
CA PRO A 272 0.97 0.82 -14.81
C PRO A 272 0.79 -0.16 -13.63
N TYR A 273 -0.41 -0.23 -13.06
CA TYR A 273 -0.70 -1.13 -11.93
C TYR A 273 -0.76 -2.60 -12.35
N VAL A 274 -1.02 -2.90 -13.62
CA VAL A 274 -0.86 -4.26 -14.17
C VAL A 274 0.61 -4.66 -14.12
N GLY A 275 1.51 -3.76 -14.56
CA GLY A 275 2.95 -3.95 -14.46
C GLY A 275 3.39 -4.20 -13.01
N ALA A 276 2.86 -3.41 -12.07
CA ALA A 276 3.08 -3.60 -10.63
C ALA A 276 2.68 -5.01 -10.15
N ALA A 277 1.48 -5.46 -10.50
CA ALA A 277 0.97 -6.78 -10.10
C ALA A 277 1.86 -7.92 -10.63
N LEU A 278 2.24 -7.86 -11.91
CA LEU A 278 3.14 -8.83 -12.53
C LEU A 278 4.53 -8.81 -11.87
N GLY A 279 5.05 -7.62 -11.56
CA GLY A 279 6.34 -7.45 -10.90
C GLY A 279 6.41 -8.10 -9.53
N SER A 280 5.32 -7.98 -8.75
CA SER A 280 5.24 -8.58 -7.41
C SER A 280 5.35 -10.10 -7.45
N ILE A 281 4.61 -10.74 -8.38
CA ILE A 281 4.65 -12.20 -8.57
C ILE A 281 6.03 -12.64 -9.07
N ALA A 282 6.55 -11.96 -10.10
CA ALA A 282 7.82 -12.28 -10.71
C ALA A 282 9.00 -12.12 -9.74
N GLY A 283 9.01 -11.06 -8.93
CA GLY A 283 10.09 -10.78 -7.96
C GLY A 283 10.16 -11.80 -6.83
N GLY A 284 8.99 -12.21 -6.31
CA GLY A 284 8.89 -13.27 -5.31
C GLY A 284 9.35 -14.62 -5.86
N TRP A 285 8.83 -15.01 -7.03
CA TRP A 285 9.18 -16.26 -7.68
C TRP A 285 10.66 -16.35 -8.08
N TYR A 286 11.21 -15.28 -8.66
CA TYR A 286 12.62 -15.21 -9.05
C TYR A 286 13.54 -15.35 -7.84
N SER A 287 13.29 -14.56 -6.79
CA SER A 287 14.08 -14.60 -5.56
C SER A 287 14.03 -15.99 -4.92
N GLY A 288 12.83 -16.56 -4.78
CA GLY A 288 12.65 -17.92 -4.26
C GLY A 288 13.38 -18.99 -5.09
N SER A 289 13.31 -18.91 -6.42
CA SER A 289 13.98 -19.83 -7.33
C SER A 289 15.50 -19.76 -7.23
N VAL A 290 16.07 -18.55 -7.11
CA VAL A 290 17.51 -18.37 -6.92
C VAL A 290 17.94 -18.90 -5.55
N ILE A 291 17.16 -18.67 -4.49
CA ILE A 291 17.44 -19.20 -3.15
C ILE A 291 17.42 -20.73 -3.18
N ALA A 292 16.41 -21.35 -3.79
CA ALA A 292 16.31 -22.81 -3.90
C ALA A 292 17.49 -23.43 -4.65
N ARG A 293 17.97 -22.79 -5.73
CA ARG A 293 19.10 -23.28 -6.53
C ARG A 293 20.46 -23.03 -5.89
N THR A 294 20.65 -21.88 -5.23
CA THR A 294 21.97 -21.45 -4.73
C THR A 294 22.15 -21.64 -3.22
N GLN A 295 21.08 -22.00 -2.50
CA GLN A 295 21.04 -22.12 -1.04
C GLN A 295 21.53 -20.84 -0.33
N SER A 296 21.34 -19.67 -0.97
CA SER A 296 21.84 -18.39 -0.50
C SER A 296 20.78 -17.29 -0.59
N VAL A 297 20.26 -16.89 0.58
CA VAL A 297 19.34 -15.75 0.71
C VAL A 297 19.98 -14.46 0.17
N ASP A 298 21.25 -14.23 0.49
CA ASP A 298 22.01 -13.07 -0.01
C ASP A 298 21.99 -12.96 -1.53
N LYS A 299 22.31 -14.04 -2.25
CA LYS A 299 22.29 -14.05 -3.72
C LYS A 299 20.89 -13.84 -4.28
N GLY A 300 19.87 -14.49 -3.70
CA GLY A 300 18.48 -14.35 -4.13
C GLY A 300 17.97 -12.91 -4.02
N ARG A 301 18.07 -12.33 -2.81
CA ARG A 301 17.59 -10.98 -2.51
C ARG A 301 18.35 -9.93 -3.30
N LYS A 302 19.68 -9.94 -3.28
CA LYS A 302 20.50 -8.91 -3.94
C LYS A 302 20.38 -8.94 -5.46
N ARG A 303 20.33 -10.11 -6.08
CA ARG A 303 20.10 -10.21 -7.53
C ARG A 303 18.74 -9.66 -7.91
N ALA A 304 17.70 -9.97 -7.12
CA ALA A 304 16.38 -9.42 -7.37
C ALA A 304 16.35 -7.89 -7.25
N ILE A 305 17.01 -7.33 -6.22
CA ILE A 305 17.12 -5.88 -6.00
C ILE A 305 17.89 -5.18 -7.14
N ILE A 306 18.98 -5.78 -7.64
CA ILE A 306 19.72 -5.21 -8.80
C ILE A 306 18.85 -5.21 -10.04
N ILE A 307 18.19 -6.33 -10.36
CA ILE A 307 17.33 -6.43 -11.56
C ILE A 307 16.21 -5.40 -11.48
N ALA A 308 15.54 -5.31 -10.33
CA ALA A 308 14.54 -4.29 -10.06
C ALA A 308 15.10 -2.86 -10.27
N GLY A 309 16.28 -2.59 -9.72
CA GLY A 309 16.97 -1.31 -9.88
C GLY A 309 17.25 -0.95 -11.33
N VAL A 310 17.77 -1.89 -12.12
CA VAL A 310 18.05 -1.67 -13.55
C VAL A 310 16.75 -1.41 -14.31
N ILE A 311 15.71 -2.22 -14.10
CA ILE A 311 14.41 -2.04 -14.77
C ILE A 311 13.81 -0.66 -14.43
N MET A 312 13.80 -0.29 -13.15
CA MET A 312 13.30 1.03 -12.72
C MET A 312 14.13 2.16 -13.32
N PHE A 313 15.46 2.09 -13.22
CA PHE A 313 16.35 3.15 -13.69
C PHE A 313 16.20 3.38 -15.20
N LEU A 314 16.27 2.30 -16.00
CA LEU A 314 16.07 2.38 -17.45
C LEU A 314 14.66 2.85 -17.82
N GLY A 315 13.63 2.38 -17.10
CA GLY A 315 12.26 2.84 -17.29
C GLY A 315 12.10 4.33 -17.00
N LEU A 316 12.73 4.85 -15.93
CA LEU A 316 12.67 6.27 -15.59
C LEU A 316 13.43 7.14 -16.59
N LEU A 317 14.57 6.67 -17.11
CA LEU A 317 15.25 7.33 -18.23
C LEU A 317 14.39 7.33 -19.49
N ALA A 318 13.75 6.20 -19.81
CA ALA A 318 12.83 6.11 -20.94
C ALA A 318 11.62 7.06 -20.78
N THR A 319 11.12 7.27 -19.57
CA THR A 319 10.06 8.27 -19.29
C THR A 319 10.52 9.68 -19.68
N ILE A 320 11.78 10.03 -19.41
CA ILE A 320 12.34 11.36 -19.71
C ILE A 320 12.55 11.55 -21.22
N PHE A 321 13.08 10.55 -21.92
CA PHE A 321 13.48 10.69 -23.33
C PHE A 321 12.42 10.23 -24.34
N MET A 322 11.51 9.34 -23.95
CA MET A 322 10.57 8.65 -24.85
C MET A 322 9.11 8.80 -24.41
N GLY A 323 8.83 9.52 -23.31
CA GLY A 323 7.48 9.84 -22.83
C GLY A 323 6.80 10.96 -23.59
N ASP A 324 6.90 10.98 -24.92
CA ASP A 324 6.31 12.03 -25.77
C ASP A 324 4.79 11.90 -25.94
N THR A 325 4.26 10.69 -25.75
CA THR A 325 2.85 10.36 -25.91
C THR A 325 2.31 9.64 -24.69
N PRO A 326 1.01 9.81 -24.36
CA PRO A 326 0.40 9.19 -23.17
C PRO A 326 0.54 7.67 -23.15
N LEU A 327 0.36 7.03 -24.31
CA LEU A 327 0.45 5.57 -24.43
C LEU A 327 1.88 5.08 -24.13
N LYS A 328 2.90 5.70 -24.73
CA LYS A 328 4.30 5.35 -24.44
C LYS A 328 4.60 5.57 -22.96
N PHE A 329 4.16 6.69 -22.39
CA PHE A 329 4.35 6.98 -20.97
C PHE A 329 3.77 5.88 -20.07
N VAL A 330 2.49 5.52 -20.20
CA VAL A 330 1.89 4.51 -19.30
C VAL A 330 2.49 3.11 -19.49
N VAL A 331 2.90 2.76 -20.71
CA VAL A 331 3.61 1.50 -20.97
C VAL A 331 4.98 1.52 -20.29
N ILE A 332 5.76 2.59 -20.44
CA ILE A 332 7.06 2.73 -19.78
C ILE A 332 6.90 2.69 -18.24
N VAL A 333 5.94 3.44 -17.69
CA VAL A 333 5.68 3.45 -16.25
C VAL A 333 5.21 2.08 -15.76
N SER A 334 4.53 1.28 -16.58
CA SER A 334 4.21 -0.11 -16.22
C SER A 334 5.47 -0.96 -15.97
N PHE A 335 6.54 -0.76 -16.75
CA PHE A 335 7.84 -1.39 -16.49
C PHE A 335 8.52 -0.81 -15.24
N VAL A 336 8.40 0.49 -14.99
CA VAL A 336 8.92 1.09 -13.75
C VAL A 336 8.24 0.49 -12.52
N LEU A 337 6.91 0.40 -12.51
CA LEU A 337 6.17 -0.18 -11.38
C LEU A 337 6.35 -1.71 -11.28
N PHE A 338 6.55 -2.39 -12.41
CA PHE A 338 7.00 -3.79 -12.41
C PHE A 338 8.34 -3.93 -11.68
N GLY A 339 9.34 -3.12 -12.05
CA GLY A 339 10.65 -3.12 -11.39
C GLY A 339 10.55 -2.80 -9.91
N PHE A 340 9.74 -1.80 -9.54
CA PHE A 340 9.48 -1.44 -8.16
C PHE A 340 8.94 -2.63 -7.36
N GLN A 341 7.86 -3.27 -7.83
CA GLN A 341 7.25 -4.40 -7.12
C GLN A 341 8.13 -5.66 -7.13
N PHE A 342 8.93 -5.85 -8.17
CA PHE A 342 9.92 -6.93 -8.24
C PHE A 342 10.99 -6.80 -7.14
N GLY A 343 11.38 -5.57 -6.80
CA GLY A 343 12.41 -5.28 -5.80
C GLY A 343 11.87 -5.11 -4.39
N ILE A 344 10.75 -4.41 -4.20
CA ILE A 344 10.31 -3.94 -2.88
C ILE A 344 9.97 -5.07 -1.92
N GLY A 345 9.37 -6.17 -2.41
CA GLY A 345 9.07 -7.33 -1.57
C GLY A 345 10.34 -7.95 -0.98
N ASN A 346 11.45 -7.93 -1.74
CA ASN A 346 12.75 -8.41 -1.27
C ASN A 346 13.40 -7.46 -0.26
N ILE A 347 13.17 -6.15 -0.39
CA ILE A 347 13.65 -5.12 0.54
C ILE A 347 12.89 -5.21 1.88
N GLN A 348 11.56 -5.37 1.81
CA GLN A 348 10.69 -5.47 2.99
C GLN A 348 10.95 -6.73 3.82
N THR A 349 11.51 -7.78 3.24
CA THR A 349 11.92 -8.99 3.96
C THR A 349 13.33 -8.92 4.56
N LEU A 350 14.14 -7.89 4.24
CA LEU A 350 15.48 -7.77 4.80
C LEU A 350 15.51 -7.69 6.33
N PRO A 351 14.59 -6.98 7.02
CA PRO A 351 14.52 -7.02 8.48
C PRO A 351 14.42 -8.43 9.05
N SER A 352 13.61 -9.32 8.43
CA SER A 352 13.50 -10.71 8.86
C SER A 352 14.71 -11.57 8.54
N ASP A 353 15.48 -11.20 7.51
CA ASP A 353 16.71 -11.91 7.14
C ASP A 353 17.93 -11.46 7.96
N LEU A 354 17.85 -10.29 8.63
CA LEU A 354 18.94 -9.66 9.38
C LEU A 354 18.76 -9.71 10.90
N MET A 355 17.54 -9.61 11.41
CA MET A 355 17.25 -9.47 12.83
C MET A 355 16.64 -10.72 13.43
N ASP A 356 16.83 -10.91 14.73
CA ASP A 356 16.10 -11.91 15.50
C ASP A 356 14.59 -11.62 15.52
N LYS A 357 13.79 -12.67 15.67
CA LYS A 357 12.31 -12.65 15.53
C LYS A 357 11.64 -11.49 16.28
N LYS A 358 12.16 -11.11 17.45
CA LYS A 358 11.62 -10.04 18.30
C LYS A 358 11.96 -8.62 17.82
N SER A 359 13.06 -8.45 17.10
CA SER A 359 13.56 -7.15 16.62
C SER A 359 13.16 -6.85 15.16
N VAL A 360 12.67 -7.85 14.41
CA VAL A 360 12.19 -7.71 13.02
C VAL A 360 11.16 -6.59 12.91
N GLY A 361 10.15 -6.60 13.79
CA GLY A 361 9.06 -5.62 13.77
C GLY A 361 9.54 -4.18 13.99
N SER A 362 10.51 -3.99 14.87
CA SER A 362 11.08 -2.67 15.17
C SER A 362 11.84 -2.08 13.97
N LEU A 363 12.71 -2.87 13.32
CA LEU A 363 13.43 -2.40 12.13
C LEU A 363 12.49 -2.21 10.93
N ALA A 364 11.55 -3.13 10.72
CA ALA A 364 10.56 -3.00 9.66
C ALA A 364 9.67 -1.76 9.86
N GLY A 365 9.23 -1.50 11.09
CA GLY A 365 8.47 -0.31 11.46
C GLY A 365 9.25 0.98 11.24
N LEU A 366 10.52 1.02 11.66
CA LEU A 366 11.39 2.20 11.44
C LEU A 366 11.61 2.47 9.95
N GLY A 367 11.93 1.44 9.16
CA GLY A 367 12.02 1.56 7.70
C GLY A 367 10.69 1.97 7.05
N GLY A 368 9.58 1.55 7.63
CA GLY A 368 8.22 2.01 7.36
C GLY A 368 8.11 3.54 7.48
N SER A 369 8.32 4.03 8.69
CA SER A 369 8.19 5.44 9.07
C SER A 369 9.11 6.37 8.27
N ILE A 370 10.37 5.99 8.08
CA ILE A 370 11.32 6.77 7.27
C ILE A 370 10.89 6.83 5.80
N GLY A 371 10.32 5.74 5.29
CA GLY A 371 9.67 5.71 3.99
C GLY A 371 8.56 6.74 3.85
N VAL A 372 7.65 6.81 4.83
CA VAL A 372 6.56 7.80 4.86
C VAL A 372 7.11 9.24 4.91
N ILE A 373 8.12 9.50 5.76
CA ILE A 373 8.77 10.81 5.84
C ILE A 373 9.35 11.22 4.47
N SER A 374 10.02 10.31 3.78
CA SER A 374 10.56 10.56 2.44
C SER A 374 9.46 10.95 1.44
N VAL A 375 8.32 10.27 1.48
CA VAL A 375 7.17 10.58 0.62
C VAL A 375 6.59 11.96 0.94
N ILE A 376 6.50 12.32 2.22
CA ILE A 376 6.01 13.64 2.65
C ILE A 376 6.92 14.75 2.11
N ILE A 377 8.24 14.58 2.24
CA ILE A 377 9.24 15.51 1.68
C ILE A 377 9.04 15.62 0.18
N MET A 378 8.95 14.50 -0.53
CA MET A 378 8.77 14.47 -1.98
C MET A 378 7.51 15.23 -2.41
N ASN A 379 6.36 14.98 -1.76
CA ASN A 379 5.10 15.64 -2.09
C ASN A 379 5.17 17.17 -1.96
N PHE A 380 5.89 17.71 -0.97
CA PHE A 380 6.10 19.16 -0.86
C PHE A 380 7.06 19.69 -1.93
N MET A 381 8.01 18.87 -2.38
CA MET A 381 8.94 19.26 -3.44
C MET A 381 8.29 19.28 -4.82
N ILE A 382 7.32 18.39 -5.12
CA ILE A 382 6.74 18.25 -6.46
C ILE A 382 6.23 19.59 -7.01
N PRO A 383 5.31 20.34 -6.35
CA PRO A 383 4.83 21.62 -6.89
C PRO A 383 5.94 22.66 -7.15
N VAL A 384 7.06 22.56 -6.43
CA VAL A 384 8.20 23.47 -6.57
C VAL A 384 9.07 23.08 -7.76
N ILE A 385 9.39 21.79 -7.90
CA ILE A 385 10.30 21.30 -8.94
C ILE A 385 9.61 21.05 -10.28
N THR A 386 8.26 20.99 -10.31
CA THR A 386 7.48 20.74 -11.53
C THR A 386 6.75 21.96 -12.07
N LYS A 387 7.19 23.18 -11.72
CA LYS A 387 6.57 24.43 -12.21
C LYS A 387 6.57 24.55 -13.74
N THR A 388 7.66 24.15 -14.38
CA THR A 388 7.85 24.23 -15.84
C THR A 388 7.70 22.88 -16.54
N SER A 389 8.20 21.80 -15.93
CA SER A 389 8.13 20.44 -16.46
C SER A 389 8.24 19.43 -15.33
N TYR A 390 7.72 18.22 -15.51
CA TYR A 390 7.90 17.10 -14.58
C TYR A 390 9.27 16.40 -14.70
N THR A 391 10.09 16.76 -15.69
CA THR A 391 11.42 16.18 -15.90
C THR A 391 12.30 16.19 -14.63
N PRO A 392 12.37 17.27 -13.81
CA PRO A 392 13.15 17.27 -12.58
C PRO A 392 12.67 16.24 -11.55
N ALA A 393 11.36 16.00 -11.45
CA ALA A 393 10.81 14.97 -10.57
C ALA A 393 11.22 13.57 -11.02
N PHE A 394 11.19 13.29 -12.33
CA PHE A 394 11.64 12.01 -12.89
C PHE A 394 13.15 11.81 -12.73
N ILE A 395 13.96 12.85 -12.95
CA ILE A 395 15.42 12.79 -12.69
C ILE A 395 15.69 12.48 -11.23
N LEU A 396 14.98 13.15 -10.30
CA LEU A 396 15.16 12.94 -8.87
C LEU A 396 14.91 11.47 -8.47
N ILE A 397 13.78 10.90 -8.91
CA ILE A 397 13.50 9.48 -8.61
C ILE A 397 14.40 8.51 -9.38
N ALA A 398 14.88 8.88 -10.58
CA ALA A 398 15.87 8.10 -11.30
C ALA A 398 17.21 8.05 -10.54
N VAL A 399 17.59 9.13 -9.85
CA VAL A 399 18.77 9.16 -8.97
C VAL A 399 18.52 8.38 -7.67
N PHE A 400 17.29 8.39 -7.15
CA PHE A 400 16.95 7.64 -5.94
C PHE A 400 17.11 6.13 -6.11
N VAL A 401 16.79 5.58 -7.29
CA VAL A 401 16.93 4.13 -7.57
C VAL A 401 18.34 3.60 -7.28
N PRO A 402 19.42 4.10 -7.93
CA PRO A 402 20.76 3.61 -7.66
C PRO A 402 21.20 3.92 -6.22
N LEU A 403 20.83 5.06 -5.63
CA LEU A 403 21.15 5.35 -4.21
C LEU A 403 20.51 4.32 -3.26
N GLY A 404 19.24 3.97 -3.50
CA GLY A 404 18.53 2.95 -2.73
C GLY A 404 19.15 1.57 -2.91
N VAL A 405 19.49 1.17 -4.14
CA VAL A 405 20.17 -0.11 -4.40
C VAL A 405 21.55 -0.12 -3.75
N LEU A 406 22.39 0.89 -4.00
CA LEU A 406 23.75 0.99 -3.47
C LEU A 406 23.77 0.98 -1.94
N SER A 407 22.77 1.56 -1.27
CA SER A 407 22.67 1.52 0.19
C SER A 407 22.60 0.07 0.72
N VAL A 408 21.89 -0.83 0.04
CA VAL A 408 21.85 -2.26 0.42
C VAL A 408 23.22 -2.89 0.27
N PHE A 409 23.94 -2.62 -0.82
CA PHE A 409 25.26 -3.22 -1.06
C PHE A 409 26.36 -2.64 -0.16
N ALA A 410 26.32 -1.34 0.10
CA ALA A 410 27.32 -0.65 0.92
C ALA A 410 27.20 -1.05 2.40
N PHE A 411 25.98 -1.14 2.92
CA PHE A 411 25.73 -1.37 4.35
C PHE A 411 25.48 -2.84 4.70
N ILE A 412 24.97 -3.66 3.76
CA ILE A 412 24.65 -5.08 3.98
C ILE A 412 25.57 -5.94 3.11
N LYS A 413 26.83 -6.14 3.56
CA LYS A 413 27.82 -6.96 2.84
C LYS A 413 27.35 -8.39 2.62
N LYS A 414 26.70 -9.00 3.60
CA LYS A 414 26.10 -10.34 3.50
C LYS A 414 24.78 -10.36 4.26
N ILE A 415 23.71 -10.78 3.60
CA ILE A 415 22.40 -10.98 4.23
C ILE A 415 22.45 -12.28 5.02
N LYS A 416 22.57 -12.15 6.35
CA LYS A 416 22.53 -13.20 7.35
C LYS A 416 22.02 -12.61 8.66
N PRO A 417 21.46 -13.45 9.57
CA PRO A 417 21.14 -13.02 10.92
C PRO A 417 22.37 -12.39 11.58
N ILE A 418 22.18 -11.18 12.11
CA ILE A 418 23.17 -10.50 12.94
C ILE A 418 23.24 -11.32 14.22
N LYS A 419 24.40 -11.94 14.49
CA LYS A 419 24.64 -12.61 15.78
C LYS A 419 24.92 -11.53 16.83
N GLU A 420 24.20 -11.60 17.95
CA GLU A 420 24.53 -10.87 19.18
C GLU A 420 26.00 -11.06 19.58
#